data_AF-A0ABD2K6T8-F1
#
_entry.id   AF-A0ABD2K6T8-F1
#
_cell.length_a   1.000
_cell.length_b   1.000
_cell.length_c   1.000
_cell.angle_alpha   90.00
_cell.angle_beta   90.00
_cell.angle_gamma   90.00
#
_symmetry.space_group_name_H-M   'P 1'
#
loop_
_entity.id
_entity.type
_entity.pdbx_description
1 polymer ?
#
loop_
_entity_poly.entity_id
_entity_poly.type
_entity_poly.pdbx_seq_one_letter_code
_entity_poly.pdbx_strand_id
1 'polypeptide(L)'
;MYCANAKKCCRPLVNHSRAFSVHQWRAFKRWQDVERRNNYIFDIYRKQQNVMKEPESGLYLTPENIKTVMPRKDIQDQTRFDRGALTMEYLTLHTQMRYLDHSMDNIRRCREYRKFQAMQYDQRFLPDRLIFLGADLAAAHFIVHRHGSVKFVGDDNWYKREGRAGTYYLPGTKTEGFYVEAIDASGTELMFEGFDNLYDLEFLRMLSLRDCRWIDDWVLSRIGGMFANTLEMLDLSNCHRISAKGLLGLRSLSKLRFLRLDGLGKTEGIAKSALLLEETLPNLVVIGIDYEHAMADMEAEKKLLSNDRVLIDAKGNAFVEDDNGRLFYVKGCINERVSVCDADKPLATSLIRRELPKMDAEELEHLDELSKGKLRHFLLGSPSGYSWTEQVETILTFEESWRHWEGVPTDVKMLPRYKRTVLLEEKRRQALLEQFEEQKRIEEGRKALGGEEGSDGEQKGGGGGDKKEEQCQEEEQNGGQEGGGKAVPKRAVAASQN
;
A
#
# COMPACT_ATOMS: atom_id res chain seq x y z
N MET A 1 -15.25 -47.82 -74.83
CA MET A 1 -14.60 -48.58 -73.75
C MET A 1 -14.55 -47.72 -72.49
N TYR A 2 -14.66 -48.41 -71.36
CA TYR A 2 -14.89 -47.96 -69.99
C TYR A 2 -13.79 -47.10 -69.34
N CYS A 3 -14.21 -46.40 -68.27
CA CYS A 3 -13.47 -46.11 -67.02
C CYS A 3 -12.28 -45.13 -67.08
N ALA A 4 -11.95 -44.34 -66.05
CA ALA A 4 -12.49 -44.14 -64.71
C ALA A 4 -11.99 -42.77 -64.18
N ASN A 5 -12.84 -42.06 -63.45
CA ASN A 5 -12.47 -40.90 -62.63
C ASN A 5 -12.24 -41.37 -61.19
N ALA A 6 -10.99 -41.28 -60.72
CA ALA A 6 -10.66 -41.41 -59.31
C ALA A 6 -10.67 -40.02 -58.66
N LYS A 7 -11.71 -39.71 -57.88
CA LYS A 7 -11.71 -38.56 -56.96
C LYS A 7 -11.79 -39.05 -55.52
N LYS A 8 -10.89 -38.48 -54.73
CA LYS A 8 -10.53 -38.75 -53.34
C LYS A 8 -11.75 -38.84 -52.41
N CYS A 9 -11.76 -39.90 -51.59
CA CYS A 9 -12.62 -40.04 -50.43
C CYS A 9 -12.23 -39.03 -49.33
N CYS A 10 -13.12 -38.07 -49.04
CA CYS A 10 -13.19 -37.46 -47.72
C CYS A 10 -14.23 -38.25 -46.91
N ARG A 11 -13.78 -38.97 -45.87
CA ARG A 11 -14.66 -39.62 -44.90
C ARG A 11 -15.23 -38.56 -43.96
N PRO A 12 -16.57 -38.46 -43.76
CA PRO A 12 -17.09 -37.80 -42.58
C PRO A 12 -16.99 -38.75 -41.38
N LEU A 13 -16.39 -38.26 -40.29
CA LEU A 13 -16.40 -38.93 -38.99
C LEU A 13 -17.85 -39.08 -38.52
N VAL A 14 -18.29 -40.33 -38.39
CA VAL A 14 -19.61 -40.70 -37.88
C VAL A 14 -19.57 -40.58 -36.36
N ASN A 15 -20.16 -39.52 -35.81
CA ASN A 15 -20.52 -39.47 -34.40
C ASN A 15 -21.64 -40.51 -34.18
N HIS A 16 -21.30 -41.65 -33.57
CA HIS A 16 -22.28 -42.59 -33.05
C HIS A 16 -22.96 -42.01 -31.81
N SER A 17 -23.97 -41.15 -31.99
CA SER A 17 -25.00 -41.01 -30.96
C SER A 17 -25.83 -42.28 -30.99
N ARG A 18 -25.94 -43.00 -29.88
CA ARG A 18 -26.91 -44.11 -29.72
C ARG A 18 -28.32 -43.55 -29.92
N ALA A 19 -28.81 -43.58 -31.16
CA ALA A 19 -30.18 -43.23 -31.48
C ALA A 19 -31.05 -44.41 -31.07
N PHE A 20 -31.88 -44.20 -30.04
CA PHE A 20 -33.08 -45.01 -29.82
C PHE A 20 -33.85 -45.06 -31.15
N SER A 21 -33.90 -46.22 -31.79
CA SER A 21 -34.68 -46.43 -33.01
C SER A 21 -36.16 -46.56 -32.63
N VAL A 22 -36.77 -45.44 -32.23
CA VAL A 22 -38.22 -45.31 -32.30
C VAL A 22 -38.53 -45.45 -33.79
N HIS A 23 -39.31 -46.47 -34.16
CA HIS A 23 -39.87 -46.58 -35.50
C HIS A 23 -40.73 -45.33 -35.74
N GLN A 24 -40.13 -44.26 -36.25
CA GLN A 24 -40.87 -43.14 -36.77
C GLN A 24 -41.58 -43.65 -38.01
N TRP A 25 -42.89 -43.85 -37.89
CA TRP A 25 -43.77 -44.00 -39.04
C TRP A 25 -43.35 -42.96 -40.08
N ARG A 26 -43.12 -43.37 -41.34
CA ARG A 26 -42.87 -42.43 -42.43
C ARG A 26 -44.04 -41.46 -42.42
N ALA A 27 -43.85 -40.25 -41.88
CA ALA A 27 -44.90 -39.26 -41.74
C ALA A 27 -45.58 -39.14 -43.11
N PHE A 28 -46.88 -39.38 -43.17
CA PHE A 28 -47.63 -39.26 -44.41
C PHE A 28 -47.47 -37.82 -44.90
N LYS A 29 -46.62 -37.64 -45.92
CA LYS A 29 -46.45 -36.34 -46.56
C LYS A 29 -47.53 -36.22 -47.59
N ARG A 30 -48.48 -35.32 -47.37
CA ARG A 30 -49.48 -34.96 -48.38
C ARG A 30 -48.72 -34.49 -49.62
N TRP A 31 -49.03 -35.05 -50.79
CA TRP A 31 -48.33 -34.69 -52.03
C TRP A 31 -48.40 -33.18 -52.29
N GLN A 32 -49.50 -32.54 -51.90
CA GLN A 32 -49.70 -31.08 -51.93
C GLN A 32 -48.64 -30.30 -51.13
N ASP A 33 -48.22 -30.80 -49.96
CA ASP A 33 -47.20 -30.14 -49.13
C ASP A 33 -45.79 -30.37 -49.68
N VAL A 34 -45.55 -31.54 -50.30
CA VAL A 34 -44.30 -31.83 -51.02
C VAL A 34 -44.17 -30.93 -52.23
N GLU A 35 -45.25 -30.76 -53.00
CA GLU A 35 -45.29 -29.91 -54.18
C GLU A 35 -45.16 -28.43 -53.81
N ARG A 36 -45.87 -27.96 -52.77
CA ARG A 36 -45.71 -26.59 -52.24
C ARG A 36 -44.27 -26.33 -51.79
N ARG A 37 -43.63 -27.30 -51.14
CA ARG A 37 -42.21 -27.23 -50.75
C ARG A 37 -41.28 -27.19 -51.96
N ASN A 38 -41.52 -28.03 -52.96
CA ASN A 38 -40.73 -28.05 -54.20
C ASN A 38 -40.86 -26.74 -54.97
N ASN A 39 -42.07 -26.20 -55.08
CA ASN A 39 -42.34 -24.90 -55.70
C ASN A 39 -41.64 -23.77 -54.95
N TYR A 40 -41.71 -23.76 -53.61
CA TYR A 40 -40.99 -22.80 -52.77
C TYR A 40 -39.47 -22.84 -52.98
N ILE A 41 -38.89 -24.05 -53.02
CA ILE A 41 -37.46 -24.25 -53.28
C ILE A 41 -37.09 -23.78 -54.69
N PHE A 42 -37.93 -24.12 -55.69
CA PHE A 42 -37.74 -23.70 -57.08
C PHE A 42 -37.78 -22.18 -57.22
N ASP A 43 -38.71 -21.51 -56.54
CA ASP A 43 -38.80 -20.05 -56.52
C ASP A 43 -37.57 -19.39 -55.87
N ILE A 44 -36.99 -19.99 -54.83
CA ILE A 44 -35.73 -19.52 -54.25
C ILE A 44 -34.59 -19.62 -55.28
N TYR A 45 -34.43 -20.77 -55.93
CA TYR A 45 -33.42 -20.95 -56.97
C TYR A 45 -33.60 -19.97 -58.13
N ARG A 46 -34.84 -19.76 -58.57
CA ARG A 46 -35.19 -18.82 -59.63
C ARG A 46 -34.85 -17.38 -59.25
N LYS A 47 -35.17 -16.97 -58.02
CA LYS A 47 -34.82 -15.64 -57.49
C LYS A 47 -33.31 -15.46 -57.37
N GLN A 48 -32.56 -16.46 -56.93
CA GLN A 48 -31.09 -16.42 -56.90
C GLN A 48 -30.46 -16.21 -58.28
N GLN A 49 -31.05 -16.79 -59.32
CA GLN A 49 -30.56 -16.65 -60.70
C GLN A 49 -30.92 -15.29 -61.33
N ASN A 50 -32.09 -14.72 -61.03
CA ASN A 50 -32.67 -13.62 -61.82
C ASN A 50 -32.36 -12.19 -61.33
N VAL A 51 -31.54 -11.98 -60.30
CA VAL A 51 -31.44 -10.66 -59.64
C VAL A 51 -30.86 -9.56 -60.54
N MET A 52 -29.98 -9.87 -61.50
CA MET A 52 -29.62 -8.96 -62.59
C MET A 52 -29.25 -9.78 -63.83
N LYS A 53 -30.13 -9.79 -64.83
CA LYS A 53 -29.80 -10.26 -66.18
C LYS A 53 -29.30 -9.06 -66.98
N GLU A 54 -28.04 -9.07 -67.38
CA GLU A 54 -27.53 -8.01 -68.26
C GLU A 54 -28.25 -8.14 -69.62
N PRO A 55 -28.95 -7.09 -70.10
CA PRO A 55 -29.91 -7.23 -71.19
C PRO A 55 -29.25 -7.60 -72.53
N GLU A 56 -27.98 -7.28 -72.72
CA GLU A 56 -27.27 -7.49 -73.99
C GLU A 56 -26.44 -8.79 -74.03
N SER A 57 -25.82 -9.19 -72.92
CA SER A 57 -24.89 -10.33 -72.87
C SER A 57 -25.54 -11.63 -72.38
N GLY A 58 -26.70 -11.54 -71.72
CA GLY A 58 -27.42 -12.69 -71.15
C GLY A 58 -26.73 -13.34 -69.94
N LEU A 59 -25.66 -12.74 -69.40
CA LEU A 59 -24.98 -13.21 -68.19
C LEU A 59 -25.78 -12.87 -66.92
N TYR A 60 -25.73 -13.77 -65.95
CA TYR A 60 -26.38 -13.63 -64.65
C TYR A 60 -25.37 -13.21 -63.58
N LEU A 61 -25.59 -12.09 -62.90
CA LEU A 61 -24.80 -11.67 -61.74
C LEU A 61 -25.35 -12.35 -60.47
N THR A 62 -24.58 -13.24 -59.87
CA THR A 62 -24.96 -13.88 -58.59
C THR A 62 -24.78 -12.90 -57.42
N PRO A 63 -25.74 -12.82 -56.47
CA PRO A 63 -25.64 -11.92 -55.32
C PRO A 63 -24.47 -12.31 -54.40
N GLU A 64 -23.71 -11.33 -53.90
CA GLU A 64 -22.61 -11.57 -52.96
C GLU A 64 -23.10 -12.14 -51.61
N ASN A 65 -24.31 -11.76 -51.18
CA ASN A 65 -24.93 -12.27 -49.96
C ASN A 65 -26.29 -12.91 -50.26
N ILE A 66 -26.32 -14.24 -50.29
CA ILE A 66 -27.52 -15.03 -50.62
C ILE A 66 -28.74 -14.69 -49.72
N LYS A 67 -28.50 -14.21 -48.49
CA LYS A 67 -29.57 -13.87 -47.52
C LYS A 67 -30.45 -12.71 -47.98
N THR A 68 -29.99 -11.82 -48.86
CA THR A 68 -30.81 -10.72 -49.39
C THR A 68 -31.87 -11.21 -50.36
N VAL A 69 -31.64 -12.35 -51.00
CA VAL A 69 -32.51 -12.94 -52.04
C VAL A 69 -33.46 -13.98 -51.47
N MET A 70 -33.14 -14.55 -50.32
CA MET A 70 -34.07 -15.43 -49.61
C MET A 70 -35.33 -14.66 -49.20
N PRO A 71 -36.53 -15.27 -49.30
CA PRO A 71 -37.74 -14.65 -48.80
C PRO A 71 -37.56 -14.33 -47.32
N ARG A 72 -37.87 -13.09 -46.93
CA ARG A 72 -37.89 -12.71 -45.52
C ARG A 72 -38.89 -13.61 -44.80
N LYS A 73 -38.59 -13.95 -43.55
CA LYS A 73 -39.54 -14.65 -42.68
C LYS A 73 -40.83 -13.84 -42.59
N ASP A 74 -41.95 -14.53 -42.40
CA ASP A 74 -43.22 -13.89 -42.13
C ASP A 74 -43.10 -12.98 -40.91
N ILE A 75 -43.88 -11.89 -40.89
CA ILE A 75 -43.77 -10.83 -39.87
C ILE A 75 -43.87 -11.42 -38.44
N GLN A 76 -44.66 -12.48 -38.27
CA GLN A 76 -44.86 -13.19 -37.00
C GLN A 76 -43.62 -13.97 -36.55
N ASP A 77 -42.82 -14.48 -37.48
CA ASP A 77 -41.64 -15.32 -37.22
C ASP A 77 -40.31 -14.53 -37.29
N GLN A 78 -40.39 -13.24 -37.60
CA GLN A 78 -39.22 -12.35 -37.58
C GLN A 78 -38.74 -12.13 -36.14
N THR A 79 -37.48 -12.48 -35.89
CA THR A 79 -36.81 -12.14 -34.63
C THR A 79 -36.56 -10.63 -34.53
N ARG A 80 -36.24 -10.12 -33.33
CA ARG A 80 -35.89 -8.69 -33.15
C ARG A 80 -34.74 -8.27 -34.08
N PHE A 81 -33.76 -9.15 -34.27
CA PHE A 81 -32.66 -8.94 -35.20
C PHE A 81 -33.13 -8.84 -36.66
N ASP A 82 -34.04 -9.72 -37.09
CA ASP A 82 -34.63 -9.67 -38.45
C ASP A 82 -35.41 -8.37 -38.71
N ARG A 83 -35.95 -7.74 -37.66
CA ARG A 83 -36.63 -6.44 -37.71
C ARG A 83 -35.68 -5.24 -37.61
N GLY A 84 -34.37 -5.46 -37.55
CA GLY A 84 -33.36 -4.41 -37.36
C GLY A 84 -33.31 -3.82 -35.95
N ALA A 85 -33.99 -4.44 -34.98
CA ALA A 85 -33.92 -4.05 -33.58
C ALA A 85 -32.75 -4.74 -32.88
N LEU A 86 -32.20 -4.09 -31.84
CA LEU A 86 -31.13 -4.64 -31.01
C LEU A 86 -31.57 -5.96 -30.36
N THR A 87 -30.62 -6.90 -30.23
CA THR A 87 -30.88 -8.18 -29.58
C THR A 87 -31.23 -7.98 -28.11
N MET A 88 -31.98 -8.92 -27.53
CA MET A 88 -32.32 -8.85 -26.12
C MET A 88 -31.07 -8.87 -25.24
N GLU A 89 -30.09 -9.71 -25.58
CA GLU A 89 -28.79 -9.79 -24.89
C GLU A 89 -28.06 -8.44 -24.86
N TYR A 90 -28.02 -7.75 -26.00
CA TYR A 90 -27.40 -6.42 -26.09
C TYR A 90 -28.15 -5.40 -25.23
N LEU A 91 -29.49 -5.42 -25.24
CA LEU A 91 -30.30 -4.54 -24.40
C LEU A 91 -30.07 -4.82 -22.91
N THR A 92 -30.03 -6.10 -22.51
CA THR A 92 -29.76 -6.49 -21.12
C THR A 92 -28.36 -6.07 -20.68
N LEU A 93 -27.36 -6.26 -21.56
CA LEU A 93 -25.99 -5.85 -21.29
C LEU A 93 -25.91 -4.33 -21.17
N HIS A 94 -26.56 -3.59 -22.06
CA HIS A 94 -26.64 -2.13 -21.99
C HIS A 94 -27.32 -1.65 -20.69
N THR A 95 -28.41 -2.29 -20.26
CA THR A 95 -29.07 -1.94 -18.98
C THR A 95 -28.20 -2.27 -17.78
N GLN A 96 -27.43 -3.36 -17.82
CA GLN A 96 -26.49 -3.71 -16.76
C GLN A 96 -25.33 -2.70 -16.70
N MET A 97 -24.77 -2.33 -17.85
CA MET A 97 -23.70 -1.34 -17.97
C MET A 97 -24.10 0.05 -17.45
N ARG A 98 -25.39 0.39 -17.44
CA ARG A 98 -25.87 1.66 -16.86
C ARG A 98 -25.61 1.76 -15.35
N TYR A 99 -25.58 0.64 -14.64
CA TYR A 99 -25.37 0.60 -13.19
C TYR A 99 -23.90 0.39 -12.81
N LEU A 100 -23.00 0.24 -13.78
CA LEU A 100 -21.57 0.25 -13.53
C LEU A 100 -21.06 1.69 -13.58
N ASP A 101 -20.27 2.08 -12.59
CA ASP A 101 -19.52 3.32 -12.63
C ASP A 101 -18.41 3.22 -13.68
N HIS A 102 -18.49 4.04 -14.74
CA HIS A 102 -17.47 4.15 -15.79
C HIS A 102 -16.47 5.27 -15.52
N SER A 103 -16.40 5.78 -14.30
CA SER A 103 -15.35 6.70 -13.88
C SER A 103 -13.97 6.12 -14.19
N MET A 104 -13.03 7.00 -14.56
CA MET A 104 -11.65 6.58 -14.86
C MET A 104 -11.01 5.87 -13.66
N ASP A 105 -11.37 6.27 -12.44
CA ASP A 105 -10.90 5.66 -11.21
C ASP A 105 -11.44 4.24 -11.01
N ASN A 106 -12.73 4.02 -11.24
CA ASN A 106 -13.29 2.67 -11.15
C ASN A 106 -12.74 1.74 -12.24
N ILE A 107 -12.54 2.26 -13.46
CA ILE A 107 -11.89 1.50 -14.55
C ILE A 107 -10.46 1.13 -14.15
N ARG A 108 -9.69 2.06 -13.58
CA ARG A 108 -8.34 1.81 -13.07
C ARG A 108 -8.35 0.72 -11.98
N ARG A 109 -9.22 0.84 -10.97
CA ARG A 109 -9.37 -0.15 -9.89
C ARG A 109 -9.73 -1.53 -10.43
N CYS A 110 -10.66 -1.60 -11.37
CA CYS A 110 -11.06 -2.84 -12.02
C CYS A 110 -9.90 -3.48 -12.81
N ARG A 111 -9.06 -2.69 -13.49
CA ARG A 111 -7.85 -3.18 -14.17
C ARG A 111 -6.80 -3.67 -13.17
N GLU A 112 -6.57 -2.94 -12.09
CA GLU A 112 -5.67 -3.35 -11.01
C GLU A 112 -6.13 -4.66 -10.36
N TYR A 113 -7.43 -4.80 -10.07
CA TYR A 113 -8.01 -6.02 -9.52
C TYR A 113 -7.92 -7.21 -10.49
N ARG A 114 -8.14 -7.00 -11.79
CA ARG A 114 -7.92 -8.05 -12.80
C ARG A 114 -6.45 -8.45 -12.92
N LYS A 115 -5.52 -7.48 -12.87
CA LYS A 115 -4.07 -7.76 -12.84
C LYS A 115 -3.75 -8.60 -11.60
N PHE A 116 -4.28 -8.24 -10.44
CA PHE A 116 -4.12 -8.98 -9.19
C PHE A 116 -4.59 -10.44 -9.29
N GLN A 117 -5.82 -10.67 -9.78
CA GLN A 117 -6.34 -12.02 -10.00
C GLN A 117 -5.49 -12.85 -10.98
N ALA A 118 -5.04 -12.21 -12.08
CA ALA A 118 -4.17 -12.87 -13.05
C ALA A 118 -2.83 -13.27 -12.43
N MET A 119 -2.25 -12.41 -11.58
CA MET A 119 -1.03 -12.73 -10.83
C MET A 119 -1.24 -13.90 -9.87
N GLN A 120 -2.38 -13.98 -9.18
CA GLN A 120 -2.65 -15.08 -8.24
C GLN A 120 -2.78 -16.40 -8.98
N TYR A 121 -3.49 -16.39 -10.10
CA TYR A 121 -3.66 -17.56 -10.94
C TYR A 121 -2.33 -18.05 -11.53
N ASP A 122 -1.46 -17.13 -11.95
CA ASP A 122 -0.14 -17.46 -12.51
C ASP A 122 0.83 -18.03 -11.47
N GLN A 123 0.68 -17.66 -10.20
CA GLN A 123 1.56 -18.07 -9.10
C GLN A 123 1.15 -19.36 -8.39
N ARG A 124 0.00 -19.94 -8.72
CA ARG A 124 -0.47 -21.18 -8.09
C ARG A 124 0.54 -22.33 -8.24
N PHE A 125 0.54 -23.23 -7.27
CA PHE A 125 1.30 -24.46 -7.33
C PHE A 125 0.80 -25.38 -8.45
N LEU A 126 1.70 -25.85 -9.30
CA LEU A 126 1.43 -26.79 -10.39
C LEU A 126 2.07 -28.15 -10.09
N PRO A 127 1.28 -29.19 -9.76
CA PRO A 127 1.83 -30.50 -9.38
C PRO A 127 2.58 -31.18 -10.53
N ASP A 128 2.12 -30.99 -11.78
CA ASP A 128 2.78 -31.55 -12.97
C ASP A 128 4.23 -31.08 -13.07
N ARG A 129 4.49 -29.79 -12.77
CA ARG A 129 5.84 -29.23 -12.79
C ARG A 129 6.75 -29.92 -11.77
N LEU A 130 6.23 -30.16 -10.56
CA LEU A 130 6.97 -30.85 -9.51
C LEU A 130 7.35 -32.28 -9.93
N ILE A 131 6.43 -33.00 -10.58
CA ILE A 131 6.67 -34.38 -11.02
C ILE A 131 7.76 -34.45 -12.11
N PHE A 132 7.75 -33.53 -13.08
CA PHE A 132 8.71 -33.56 -14.21
C PHE A 132 10.10 -33.01 -13.86
N LEU A 133 10.19 -31.99 -13.01
CA LEU A 133 11.43 -31.26 -12.75
C LEU A 133 12.03 -31.58 -11.37
N GLY A 134 11.21 -31.98 -10.38
CA GLY A 134 11.60 -32.03 -8.96
C GLY A 134 11.41 -30.66 -8.28
N ALA A 135 11.55 -30.64 -6.94
CA ALA A 135 11.27 -29.46 -6.12
C ALA A 135 12.21 -28.28 -6.44
N ASP A 136 13.53 -28.50 -6.34
CA ASP A 136 14.56 -27.48 -6.58
C ASP A 136 14.47 -26.84 -7.97
N LEU A 137 14.43 -27.68 -9.01
CA LEU A 137 14.41 -27.22 -10.39
C LEU A 137 13.07 -26.53 -10.73
N ALA A 138 11.94 -27.03 -10.21
CA ALA A 138 10.64 -26.38 -10.37
C ALA A 138 10.61 -24.99 -9.71
N ALA A 139 11.19 -24.86 -8.51
CA ALA A 139 11.37 -23.59 -7.81
C ALA A 139 12.28 -22.64 -8.62
N ALA A 140 13.39 -23.14 -9.16
CA ALA A 140 14.30 -22.36 -9.98
C ALA A 140 13.62 -21.78 -11.23
N HIS A 141 12.90 -22.62 -11.99
CA HIS A 141 12.09 -22.17 -13.13
C HIS A 141 11.03 -21.13 -12.72
N PHE A 142 10.41 -21.31 -11.56
CA PHE A 142 9.38 -20.41 -11.05
C PHE A 142 9.91 -19.01 -10.71
N ILE A 143 11.07 -18.94 -10.05
CA ILE A 143 11.73 -17.68 -9.65
C ILE A 143 12.29 -16.97 -10.89
N VAL A 144 13.04 -17.67 -11.74
CA VAL A 144 13.74 -17.05 -12.88
C VAL A 144 12.75 -16.53 -13.93
N HIS A 145 11.62 -17.23 -14.13
CA HIS A 145 10.54 -16.73 -14.99
C HIS A 145 9.98 -15.37 -14.52
N ARG A 146 10.06 -15.08 -13.21
CA ARG A 146 9.60 -13.83 -12.58
C ARG A 146 10.68 -12.80 -12.37
N HIS A 147 11.80 -12.93 -13.10
CA HIS A 147 12.93 -11.99 -13.05
C HIS A 147 13.71 -12.04 -11.73
N GLY A 148 13.51 -13.09 -10.93
CA GLY A 148 14.43 -13.42 -9.85
C GLY A 148 15.68 -14.16 -10.36
N SER A 149 16.59 -14.43 -9.44
CA SER A 149 17.80 -15.20 -9.70
C SER A 149 18.01 -16.29 -8.65
N VAL A 150 18.64 -17.38 -9.08
CA VAL A 150 18.84 -18.57 -8.25
C VAL A 150 20.28 -19.05 -8.36
N LYS A 151 20.83 -19.53 -7.26
CA LYS A 151 22.16 -20.15 -7.17
C LYS A 151 22.00 -21.60 -6.72
N PHE A 152 22.70 -22.52 -7.38
CA PHE A 152 22.72 -23.94 -7.00
C PHE A 152 23.95 -24.27 -6.13
N VAL A 153 23.83 -25.33 -5.34
CA VAL A 153 24.92 -25.84 -4.50
C VAL A 153 26.09 -26.28 -5.39
N GLY A 154 27.28 -25.73 -5.13
CA GLY A 154 28.51 -26.06 -5.86
C GLY A 154 28.77 -25.21 -7.11
N ASP A 155 27.80 -24.39 -7.53
CA ASP A 155 27.95 -23.43 -8.61
C ASP A 155 28.13 -22.01 -8.04
N ASP A 156 29.11 -21.25 -8.51
CA ASP A 156 29.28 -19.84 -8.11
C ASP A 156 28.41 -18.85 -8.91
N ASN A 157 27.82 -19.30 -10.00
CA ASN A 157 27.06 -18.46 -10.92
C ASN A 157 25.59 -18.32 -10.51
N TRP A 158 25.06 -17.11 -10.67
CA TRP A 158 23.63 -16.83 -10.51
C TRP A 158 22.89 -17.04 -11.83
N TYR A 159 21.89 -17.93 -11.81
CA TYR A 159 21.00 -18.19 -12.94
C TYR A 159 19.91 -17.13 -12.94
N LYS A 160 19.88 -16.30 -13.98
CA LYS A 160 18.91 -15.23 -14.17
C LYS A 160 18.37 -15.22 -15.58
N ARG A 161 17.26 -14.52 -15.77
CA ARG A 161 16.68 -14.25 -17.09
C ARG A 161 17.58 -13.26 -17.84
N GLU A 162 18.01 -13.61 -19.05
CA GLU A 162 18.92 -12.80 -19.84
C GLU A 162 18.28 -12.30 -21.15
N GLY A 163 18.66 -11.08 -21.55
CA GLY A 163 18.26 -10.47 -22.82
C GLY A 163 16.84 -9.89 -22.86
N ARG A 164 16.54 -9.18 -23.97
CA ARG A 164 15.24 -8.51 -24.19
C ARG A 164 14.10 -9.50 -24.48
N ALA A 165 14.42 -10.68 -25.02
CA ALA A 165 13.49 -11.79 -25.19
C ALA A 165 13.21 -12.54 -23.87
N GLY A 166 14.11 -12.38 -22.90
CA GLY A 166 14.01 -12.94 -21.57
C GLY A 166 13.93 -14.46 -21.58
N THR A 167 14.92 -15.08 -22.20
CA THR A 167 15.13 -16.53 -22.10
C THR A 167 16.05 -16.81 -20.92
N TYR A 168 15.94 -18.01 -20.36
CA TYR A 168 16.85 -18.48 -19.31
C TYR A 168 17.19 -19.94 -19.56
N TYR A 169 18.38 -20.34 -19.15
CA TYR A 169 18.93 -21.67 -19.42
C TYR A 169 18.88 -22.49 -18.14
N LEU A 170 17.83 -23.30 -18.01
CA LEU A 170 17.67 -24.29 -16.95
C LEU A 170 17.26 -25.63 -17.59
N PRO A 171 17.72 -26.77 -17.06
CA PRO A 171 17.30 -28.09 -17.54
C PRO A 171 15.78 -28.25 -17.51
N GLY A 172 15.19 -28.72 -18.62
CA GLY A 172 13.74 -28.98 -18.70
C GLY A 172 13.30 -30.32 -18.10
N THR A 173 14.23 -31.13 -17.62
CA THR A 173 14.00 -32.48 -17.07
C THR A 173 14.71 -32.62 -15.74
N LYS A 174 14.11 -33.39 -14.81
CA LYS A 174 14.74 -33.74 -13.53
C LYS A 174 16.14 -34.30 -13.76
N THR A 175 17.13 -33.60 -13.22
CA THR A 175 18.55 -33.97 -13.26
C THR A 175 19.08 -33.91 -11.84
N GLU A 176 19.85 -34.91 -11.44
CA GLU A 176 20.43 -34.98 -10.11
C GLU A 176 21.61 -34.00 -10.00
N GLY A 177 21.78 -33.36 -8.83
CA GLY A 177 22.85 -32.38 -8.57
C GLY A 177 22.43 -30.92 -8.57
N PHE A 178 21.21 -30.58 -9.01
CA PHE A 178 20.67 -29.21 -8.94
C PHE A 178 19.88 -29.00 -7.64
N TYR A 179 20.59 -28.63 -6.58
CA TYR A 179 19.98 -28.24 -5.30
C TYR A 179 20.06 -26.72 -5.13
N VAL A 180 18.95 -26.07 -4.77
CA VAL A 180 18.93 -24.60 -4.64
C VAL A 180 19.60 -24.18 -3.33
N GLU A 181 20.67 -23.38 -3.42
CA GLU A 181 21.37 -22.82 -2.26
C GLU A 181 20.89 -21.42 -1.91
N ALA A 182 20.71 -20.56 -2.91
CA ALA A 182 20.32 -19.16 -2.70
C ALA A 182 19.27 -18.71 -3.72
N ILE A 183 18.33 -17.91 -3.24
CA ILE A 183 17.28 -17.29 -4.05
C ILE A 183 17.34 -15.78 -3.80
N ASP A 184 17.50 -15.02 -4.88
CA ASP A 184 17.27 -13.58 -4.86
C ASP A 184 16.05 -13.26 -5.71
N ALA A 185 14.95 -12.97 -5.04
CA ALA A 185 13.68 -12.55 -5.62
C ALA A 185 13.45 -11.05 -5.41
N SER A 186 14.52 -10.25 -5.34
CA SER A 186 14.43 -8.80 -5.23
C SER A 186 13.63 -8.16 -6.38
N GLY A 187 12.74 -7.24 -6.05
CA GLY A 187 11.89 -6.52 -7.01
C GLY A 187 10.83 -7.38 -7.71
N THR A 188 10.61 -8.62 -7.25
CA THR A 188 9.59 -9.51 -7.85
C THR A 188 8.21 -9.29 -7.23
N GLU A 189 7.15 -9.55 -8.01
CA GLU A 189 5.76 -9.46 -7.54
C GLU A 189 5.31 -10.79 -6.89
N LEU A 190 6.14 -11.42 -6.05
CA LEU A 190 5.80 -12.68 -5.36
C LEU A 190 4.68 -12.48 -4.34
N MET A 191 3.69 -13.36 -4.38
CA MET A 191 2.54 -13.41 -3.48
C MET A 191 2.54 -14.68 -2.65
N PHE A 192 1.67 -14.72 -1.64
CA PHE A 192 1.53 -15.83 -0.71
C PHE A 192 1.37 -17.20 -1.39
N GLU A 193 0.53 -17.28 -2.43
CA GLU A 193 0.27 -18.51 -3.21
C GLU A 193 1.52 -18.99 -3.96
N GLY A 194 2.42 -18.08 -4.32
CA GLY A 194 3.67 -18.39 -5.02
C GLY A 194 4.64 -19.21 -4.17
N PHE A 195 4.62 -19.02 -2.84
CA PHE A 195 5.53 -19.70 -1.92
C PHE A 195 5.32 -21.21 -1.87
N ASP A 196 4.14 -21.72 -2.24
CA ASP A 196 3.91 -23.17 -2.31
C ASP A 196 4.78 -23.84 -3.40
N ASN A 197 5.30 -23.08 -4.37
CA ASN A 197 6.28 -23.57 -5.36
C ASN A 197 7.71 -23.68 -4.81
N LEU A 198 7.98 -23.14 -3.62
CA LEU A 198 9.28 -23.19 -2.95
C LEU A 198 9.30 -24.27 -1.86
N TYR A 199 8.41 -25.24 -1.96
CA TYR A 199 8.29 -26.36 -1.02
C TYR A 199 9.46 -27.35 -1.16
N ASP A 200 9.85 -27.98 -0.05
CA ASP A 200 10.92 -28.99 0.04
C ASP A 200 12.29 -28.56 -0.51
N LEU A 201 12.72 -27.33 -0.24
CA LEU A 201 14.09 -26.89 -0.52
C LEU A 201 15.02 -27.19 0.66
N GLU A 202 15.64 -28.37 0.65
CA GLU A 202 16.47 -28.88 1.76
C GLU A 202 17.78 -28.11 1.97
N PHE A 203 18.30 -27.44 0.93
CA PHE A 203 19.62 -26.79 0.93
C PHE A 203 19.55 -25.26 0.82
N LEU A 204 18.37 -24.66 0.95
CA LEU A 204 18.22 -23.22 0.84
C LEU A 204 18.82 -22.50 2.05
N ARG A 205 19.88 -21.72 1.83
CA ARG A 205 20.61 -20.98 2.87
C ARG A 205 20.33 -19.48 2.83
N MET A 206 20.08 -18.91 1.65
CA MET A 206 19.84 -17.48 1.47
C MET A 206 18.54 -17.22 0.72
N LEU A 207 17.71 -16.34 1.26
CA LEU A 207 16.48 -15.85 0.62
C LEU A 207 16.43 -14.32 0.68
N SER A 208 16.50 -13.67 -0.47
CA SER A 208 16.34 -12.21 -0.59
C SER A 208 14.99 -11.89 -1.21
N LEU A 209 14.23 -11.04 -0.51
CA LEU A 209 12.87 -10.62 -0.83
C LEU A 209 12.75 -9.09 -0.83
N ARG A 210 13.85 -8.41 -1.16
CA ARG A 210 13.92 -6.94 -1.20
C ARG A 210 12.89 -6.35 -2.18
N ASP A 211 12.29 -5.22 -1.81
CA ASP A 211 11.35 -4.47 -2.67
C ASP A 211 10.11 -5.27 -3.14
N CYS A 212 9.79 -6.37 -2.45
CA CYS A 212 8.61 -7.17 -2.76
C CYS A 212 7.34 -6.57 -2.13
N ARG A 213 6.41 -6.12 -2.98
CA ARG A 213 5.21 -5.35 -2.58
C ARG A 213 4.14 -6.17 -1.86
N TRP A 214 4.06 -7.47 -2.07
CA TRP A 214 2.94 -8.34 -1.63
C TRP A 214 3.31 -9.28 -0.47
N ILE A 215 4.45 -9.04 0.17
CA ILE A 215 4.91 -9.84 1.30
C ILE A 215 4.27 -9.33 2.58
N ASP A 216 3.41 -10.18 3.15
CA ASP A 216 2.61 -9.90 4.34
C ASP A 216 3.06 -10.82 5.51
N ASP A 217 2.51 -10.57 6.70
CA ASP A 217 2.76 -11.37 7.90
C ASP A 217 2.53 -12.88 7.70
N TRP A 218 1.54 -13.24 6.89
CA TRP A 218 1.21 -14.63 6.56
C TRP A 218 2.34 -15.32 5.78
N VAL A 219 3.02 -14.57 4.90
CA VAL A 219 4.17 -15.07 4.13
C VAL A 219 5.34 -15.37 5.08
N LEU A 220 5.59 -14.48 6.05
CA LEU A 220 6.66 -14.70 7.04
C LEU A 220 6.40 -15.94 7.91
N SER A 221 5.14 -16.15 8.35
CA SER A 221 4.78 -17.36 9.07
C SER A 221 5.00 -18.63 8.24
N ARG A 222 4.73 -18.55 6.92
CA ARG A 222 4.96 -19.66 5.99
C ARG A 222 6.46 -19.93 5.79
N ILE A 223 7.27 -18.89 5.59
CA ILE A 223 8.74 -18.99 5.52
C ILE A 223 9.29 -19.63 6.80
N GLY A 224 8.82 -19.21 7.97
CA GLY A 224 9.21 -19.77 9.26
C GLY A 224 8.90 -21.26 9.40
N GLY A 225 7.80 -21.73 8.81
CA GLY A 225 7.44 -23.15 8.80
C GLY A 225 8.20 -23.97 7.74
N MET A 226 8.38 -23.43 6.54
CA MET A 226 9.00 -24.14 5.42
C MET A 226 10.52 -24.28 5.56
N PHE A 227 11.21 -23.25 6.04
CA PHE A 227 12.67 -23.19 6.05
C PHE A 227 13.28 -23.18 7.47
N ALA A 228 12.54 -23.73 8.45
CA ALA A 228 12.90 -23.76 9.87
C ALA A 228 14.35 -24.21 10.17
N ASN A 229 14.85 -25.16 9.37
CA ASN A 229 16.13 -25.84 9.58
C ASN A 229 17.18 -25.59 8.48
N THR A 230 16.92 -24.70 7.52
CA THR A 230 17.78 -24.53 6.35
C THR A 230 18.26 -23.09 6.18
N LEU A 231 17.38 -22.10 6.41
CA LEU A 231 17.66 -20.70 6.13
C LEU A 231 18.67 -20.09 7.10
N GLU A 232 19.73 -19.47 6.55
CA GLU A 232 20.78 -18.78 7.29
C GLU A 232 20.72 -17.25 7.10
N MET A 233 20.28 -16.78 5.93
CA MET A 233 20.19 -15.35 5.61
C MET A 233 18.84 -15.00 4.97
N LEU A 234 18.17 -13.98 5.52
CA LEU A 234 16.89 -13.46 5.04
C LEU A 234 16.96 -11.93 4.86
N ASP A 235 16.65 -11.45 3.66
CA ASP A 235 16.57 -10.01 3.36
C ASP A 235 15.10 -9.63 3.10
N LEU A 236 14.51 -8.77 3.95
CA LEU A 236 13.13 -8.26 3.85
C LEU A 236 13.10 -6.73 3.65
N SER A 237 14.16 -6.18 3.08
CA SER A 237 14.29 -4.74 2.90
C SER A 237 13.16 -4.15 2.04
N ASN A 238 12.63 -2.99 2.43
CA ASN A 238 11.55 -2.26 1.77
C ASN A 238 10.20 -3.01 1.62
N CYS A 239 9.96 -4.04 2.43
CA CYS A 239 8.67 -4.75 2.43
C CYS A 239 7.63 -4.08 3.36
N HIS A 240 6.98 -3.03 2.88
CA HIS A 240 6.10 -2.17 3.71
C HIS A 240 4.82 -2.81 4.28
N ARG A 241 4.44 -4.04 3.86
CA ARG A 241 3.23 -4.72 4.37
C ARG A 241 3.52 -5.63 5.58
N ILE A 242 4.80 -5.79 5.93
CA ILE A 242 5.22 -6.57 7.09
C ILE A 242 4.95 -5.76 8.37
N SER A 243 4.26 -6.38 9.32
CA SER A 243 4.03 -5.86 10.66
C SER A 243 5.07 -6.38 11.66
N ALA A 244 5.19 -5.69 12.79
CA ALA A 244 5.93 -6.15 13.95
C ALA A 244 5.47 -7.56 14.43
N LYS A 245 4.18 -7.89 14.26
CA LYS A 245 3.65 -9.22 14.60
C LYS A 245 4.11 -10.29 13.60
N GLY A 246 4.14 -9.97 12.31
CA GLY A 246 4.59 -10.89 11.28
C GLY A 246 6.05 -11.34 11.45
N LEU A 247 6.92 -10.43 11.90
CA LEU A 247 8.32 -10.76 12.19
C LEU A 247 8.47 -11.88 13.23
N LEU A 248 7.58 -11.97 14.21
CA LEU A 248 7.60 -13.04 15.22
C LEU A 248 7.36 -14.43 14.61
N GLY A 249 6.77 -14.51 13.42
CA GLY A 249 6.65 -15.76 12.65
C GLY A 249 8.00 -16.37 12.26
N LEU A 250 9.08 -15.59 12.29
CA LEU A 250 10.44 -16.02 11.99
C LEU A 250 11.13 -16.73 13.17
N ARG A 251 10.51 -16.75 14.36
CA ARG A 251 11.07 -17.42 15.56
C ARG A 251 11.38 -18.90 15.34
N SER A 252 10.68 -19.56 14.41
CA SER A 252 10.89 -20.97 14.07
C SER A 252 12.19 -21.24 13.31
N LEU A 253 12.86 -20.21 12.77
CA LEU A 253 14.08 -20.34 11.97
C LEU A 253 15.32 -20.52 12.86
N SER A 254 15.57 -21.76 13.28
CA SER A 254 16.65 -22.10 14.23
C SER A 254 18.07 -21.83 13.72
N LYS A 255 18.28 -21.84 12.39
CA LYS A 255 19.59 -21.62 11.75
C LYS A 255 19.82 -20.21 11.22
N LEU A 256 18.86 -19.30 11.42
CA LEU A 256 18.96 -17.94 10.89
C LEU A 256 20.08 -17.17 11.62
N ARG A 257 20.98 -16.58 10.83
CA ARG A 257 22.13 -15.80 11.32
C ARG A 257 22.04 -14.34 10.94
N PHE A 258 21.50 -14.04 9.75
CA PHE A 258 21.42 -12.68 9.24
C PHE A 258 20.00 -12.35 8.82
N LEU A 259 19.44 -11.28 9.40
CA LEU A 259 18.14 -10.73 9.02
C LEU A 259 18.32 -9.26 8.66
N ARG A 260 18.00 -8.89 7.41
CA ARG A 260 18.06 -7.50 6.96
C ARG A 260 16.67 -6.90 6.85
N LEU A 261 16.45 -5.76 7.54
CA LEU A 261 15.17 -5.08 7.71
C LEU A 261 15.24 -3.60 7.27
N ASP A 262 16.08 -3.28 6.28
CA ASP A 262 16.24 -1.91 5.80
C ASP A 262 14.91 -1.35 5.26
N GLY A 263 14.62 -0.07 5.53
CA GLY A 263 13.43 0.61 4.98
C GLY A 263 12.09 0.21 5.63
N LEU A 264 12.13 -0.55 6.73
CA LEU A 264 10.96 -0.90 7.55
C LEU A 264 10.73 0.07 8.73
N GLY A 265 11.44 1.20 8.80
CA GLY A 265 11.33 2.15 9.92
C GLY A 265 9.95 2.84 10.09
N LYS A 266 9.07 2.78 9.09
CA LYS A 266 7.72 3.37 9.16
C LYS A 266 6.72 2.56 9.99
N THR A 267 7.01 1.28 10.18
CA THR A 267 6.09 0.32 10.80
C THR A 267 6.32 0.27 12.31
N GLU A 268 5.27 0.63 13.06
CA GLU A 268 5.34 0.73 14.52
C GLU A 268 5.74 -0.60 15.17
N GLY A 269 6.68 -0.56 16.12
CA GLY A 269 7.04 -1.70 16.96
C GLY A 269 7.99 -2.72 16.32
N ILE A 270 8.51 -2.49 15.10
CA ILE A 270 9.45 -3.42 14.47
C ILE A 270 10.73 -3.60 15.28
N ALA A 271 11.28 -2.51 15.83
CA ALA A 271 12.49 -2.59 16.66
C ALA A 271 12.31 -3.49 17.89
N LYS A 272 11.13 -3.45 18.52
CA LYS A 272 10.81 -4.34 19.66
C LYS A 272 10.78 -5.80 19.24
N SER A 273 10.12 -6.09 18.11
CA SER A 273 10.05 -7.45 17.59
C SER A 273 11.42 -7.97 17.15
N ALA A 274 12.26 -7.11 16.59
CA ALA A 274 13.64 -7.46 16.24
C ALA A 274 14.47 -7.80 17.48
N LEU A 275 14.39 -6.98 18.53
CA LEU A 275 15.05 -7.25 19.81
C LEU A 275 14.56 -8.57 20.41
N LEU A 276 13.25 -8.82 20.39
CA LEU A 276 12.68 -10.09 20.85
C LEU A 276 13.16 -11.28 19.98
N LEU A 277 13.34 -11.09 18.67
CA LEU A 277 13.89 -12.12 17.80
C LEU A 277 15.35 -12.44 18.13
N GLU A 278 16.17 -11.43 18.37
CA GLU A 278 17.57 -11.58 18.82
C GLU A 278 17.64 -12.33 20.16
N GLU A 279 16.73 -12.06 21.09
CA GLU A 279 16.63 -12.81 22.35
C GLU A 279 16.23 -14.28 22.12
N THR A 280 15.30 -14.54 21.21
CA THR A 280 14.86 -15.91 20.92
C THR A 280 15.84 -16.73 20.09
N LEU A 281 16.64 -16.08 19.25
CA LEU A 281 17.60 -16.69 18.33
C LEU A 281 19.00 -16.14 18.62
N PRO A 282 19.79 -16.80 19.49
CA PRO A 282 21.03 -16.22 20.03
C PRO A 282 22.14 -16.00 18.99
N ASN A 283 22.02 -16.59 17.80
CA ASN A 283 22.99 -16.43 16.69
C ASN A 283 22.52 -15.42 15.63
N LEU A 284 21.39 -14.75 15.85
CA LEU A 284 20.81 -13.83 14.89
C LEU A 284 21.41 -12.44 15.02
N VAL A 285 21.82 -11.87 13.89
CA VAL A 285 22.22 -10.48 13.76
C VAL A 285 21.18 -9.79 12.87
N VAL A 286 20.48 -8.80 13.44
CA VAL A 286 19.56 -7.96 12.69
C VAL A 286 20.27 -6.71 12.17
N ILE A 287 20.08 -6.39 10.90
CA ILE A 287 20.71 -5.27 10.20
C ILE A 287 19.61 -4.36 9.64
N GLY A 288 19.81 -3.04 9.71
CA GLY A 288 18.94 -2.08 9.04
C GLY A 288 17.87 -1.41 9.90
N ILE A 289 17.92 -1.66 11.22
CA ILE A 289 17.07 -1.00 12.20
C ILE A 289 17.91 0.05 12.93
N ASP A 290 17.37 1.26 13.00
CA ASP A 290 17.87 2.31 13.88
C ASP A 290 17.24 2.13 15.27
N TYR A 291 17.95 1.42 16.14
CA TYR A 291 17.51 1.18 17.51
C TYR A 291 17.49 2.47 18.35
N GLU A 292 18.36 3.45 18.08
CA GLU A 292 18.40 4.71 18.83
C GLU A 292 17.14 5.53 18.59
N HIS A 293 16.74 5.67 17.32
CA HIS A 293 15.48 6.35 16.98
C HIS A 293 14.27 5.65 17.58
N ALA A 294 14.21 4.32 17.51
CA ALA A 294 13.11 3.54 18.08
C ALA A 294 13.04 3.63 19.61
N MET A 295 14.18 3.72 20.30
CA MET A 295 14.24 3.91 21.75
C MET A 295 13.80 5.34 22.13
N ALA A 296 14.23 6.36 21.40
CA ALA A 296 13.78 7.73 21.61
C ALA A 296 12.25 7.87 21.43
N ASP A 297 11.69 7.21 20.43
CA ASP A 297 10.24 7.14 20.20
C ASP A 297 9.50 6.50 21.37
N MET A 298 10.05 5.42 21.90
CA MET A 298 9.51 4.70 23.06
C MET A 298 9.57 5.53 24.33
N GLU A 299 10.65 6.29 24.53
CA GLU A 299 10.79 7.22 25.64
C GLU A 299 9.81 8.39 25.53
N ALA A 300 9.64 8.95 24.33
CA ALA A 300 8.65 10.00 24.08
C ALA A 300 7.23 9.50 24.36
N GLU A 301 6.88 8.30 23.90
CA GLU A 301 5.60 7.67 24.21
C GLU A 301 5.42 7.43 25.71
N LYS A 302 6.44 6.93 26.40
CA LYS A 302 6.38 6.71 27.85
C LYS A 302 6.18 8.03 28.60
N LYS A 303 6.88 9.09 28.19
CA LYS A 303 6.73 10.45 28.76
C LYS A 303 5.33 11.00 28.53
N LEU A 304 4.75 10.77 27.34
CA LEU A 304 3.38 11.16 27.02
C LEU A 304 2.38 10.44 27.94
N LEU A 305 2.49 9.12 28.09
CA LEU A 305 1.59 8.34 28.92
C LEU A 305 1.77 8.58 30.42
N SER A 306 2.95 9.04 30.87
CA SER A 306 3.20 9.41 32.26
C SER A 306 2.71 10.82 32.62
N ASN A 307 2.25 11.62 31.65
CA ASN A 307 1.79 12.98 31.92
C ASN A 307 0.44 12.95 32.64
N ASP A 308 0.30 13.73 33.70
CA ASP A 308 -0.90 13.79 34.55
C ASP A 308 -2.20 14.12 33.78
N ARG A 309 -2.10 14.91 32.69
CA ARG A 309 -3.25 15.27 31.85
C ARG A 309 -3.66 14.16 30.87
N VAL A 310 -2.89 13.09 30.74
CA VAL A 310 -3.17 12.03 29.77
C VAL A 310 -3.93 10.89 30.43
N LEU A 311 -5.16 10.67 29.95
CA LEU A 311 -6.05 9.62 30.41
C LEU A 311 -6.13 8.49 29.38
N ILE A 312 -6.12 7.25 29.86
CA ILE A 312 -6.21 6.05 29.02
C ILE A 312 -7.57 5.38 29.24
N ASP A 313 -8.33 5.23 28.16
CA ASP A 313 -9.60 4.49 28.16
C ASP A 313 -9.35 2.96 28.24
N ALA A 314 -10.37 2.19 28.64
CA ALA A 314 -10.30 0.72 28.72
C ALA A 314 -9.92 0.04 27.39
N LYS A 315 -10.14 0.72 26.26
CA LYS A 315 -9.73 0.26 24.92
C LYS A 315 -8.26 0.57 24.57
N GLY A 316 -7.51 1.22 25.46
CA GLY A 316 -6.13 1.63 25.22
C GLY A 316 -6.00 2.89 24.35
N ASN A 317 -7.02 3.75 24.33
CA ASN A 317 -6.95 5.06 23.67
C ASN A 317 -6.46 6.11 24.67
N ALA A 318 -5.46 6.90 24.30
CA ALA A 318 -4.92 8.01 25.07
C ALA A 318 -5.60 9.33 24.68
N PHE A 319 -6.08 10.05 25.70
CA PHE A 319 -6.72 11.35 25.58
C PHE A 319 -6.01 12.38 26.46
N VAL A 320 -5.88 13.63 25.99
CA VAL A 320 -5.47 14.77 26.82
C VAL A 320 -6.71 15.43 27.40
N GLU A 321 -6.68 15.69 28.70
CA GLU A 321 -7.69 16.46 29.41
C GLU A 321 -7.31 17.96 29.50
N ASP A 322 -8.23 18.80 29.03
CA ASP A 322 -8.19 20.25 29.19
C ASP A 322 -8.59 20.70 30.59
N ASP A 323 -8.34 21.98 30.91
CA ASP A 323 -8.80 22.62 32.16
C ASP A 323 -10.34 22.61 32.32
N ASN A 324 -11.09 22.47 31.21
CA ASN A 324 -12.55 22.32 31.24
C ASN A 324 -13.03 20.85 31.38
N GLY A 325 -12.13 19.89 31.59
CA GLY A 325 -12.45 18.45 31.60
C GLY A 325 -12.84 17.89 30.23
N ARG A 326 -12.34 18.49 29.14
CA ARG A 326 -12.61 18.05 27.77
C ARG A 326 -11.50 17.13 27.31
N LEU A 327 -11.87 16.02 26.67
CA LEU A 327 -10.93 15.00 26.20
C LEU A 327 -10.59 15.19 24.71
N PHE A 328 -9.29 15.23 24.41
CA PHE A 328 -8.72 15.34 23.06
C PHE A 328 -7.96 14.08 22.72
N TYR A 329 -8.30 13.47 21.58
CA TYR A 329 -7.66 12.21 21.16
C TYR A 329 -6.22 12.45 20.69
N VAL A 330 -5.30 11.62 21.16
CA VAL A 330 -3.88 11.66 20.76
C VAL A 330 -3.46 10.41 20.00
N LYS A 331 -3.72 9.25 20.59
CA LYS A 331 -3.23 7.95 20.09
C LYS A 331 -4.16 6.85 20.57
N GLY A 332 -4.27 5.78 19.79
CA GLY A 332 -5.06 4.61 20.18
C GLY A 332 -5.47 3.77 18.98
N CYS A 333 -6.57 3.06 19.16
CA CYS A 333 -7.15 2.15 18.17
C CYS A 333 -8.21 2.82 17.29
N ILE A 334 -8.46 4.12 17.44
CA ILE A 334 -9.44 4.83 16.60
C ILE A 334 -8.83 5.00 15.21
N ASN A 335 -9.64 4.75 14.17
CA ASN A 335 -9.24 5.03 12.81
C ASN A 335 -9.04 6.55 12.64
N GLU A 336 -7.77 6.97 12.62
CA GLU A 336 -7.32 8.35 12.45
C GLU A 336 -7.65 8.88 11.05
N ARG A 337 -7.81 7.97 10.07
CA ARG A 337 -8.17 8.31 8.70
C ARG A 337 -9.68 8.30 8.53
N VAL A 338 -10.19 9.41 8.02
CA VAL A 338 -11.56 9.53 7.53
C VAL A 338 -11.74 8.51 6.41
N SER A 339 -12.63 7.53 6.59
CA SER A 339 -13.04 6.65 5.50
C SER A 339 -13.82 7.47 4.50
N VAL A 340 -13.44 7.37 3.23
CA VAL A 340 -14.03 8.15 2.15
C VAL A 340 -14.83 7.20 1.26
N CYS A 341 -16.02 7.60 0.82
CA CYS A 341 -16.80 6.85 -0.14
C CYS A 341 -16.20 6.98 -1.53
N ASP A 342 -16.72 6.20 -2.48
CA ASP A 342 -16.27 6.24 -3.88
C ASP A 342 -16.40 7.62 -4.55
N ALA A 343 -17.15 8.56 -3.97
CA ALA A 343 -17.32 9.93 -4.44
C ALA A 343 -16.46 10.96 -3.68
N ASP A 344 -15.38 10.53 -3.02
CA ASP A 344 -14.50 11.36 -2.19
C ASP A 344 -15.19 12.12 -1.04
N LYS A 345 -16.39 11.66 -0.64
CA LYS A 345 -17.09 12.20 0.54
C LYS A 345 -16.79 11.35 1.77
N PRO A 346 -16.60 11.93 2.96
CA PRO A 346 -16.38 11.16 4.18
C PRO A 346 -17.58 10.23 4.45
N LEU A 347 -17.33 8.92 4.54
CA LEU A 347 -18.29 7.89 5.00
C LEU A 347 -18.52 8.00 6.50
N ALA A 348 -17.47 8.29 7.25
CA ALA A 348 -17.54 8.56 8.68
C ALA A 348 -16.95 9.95 8.94
N THR A 349 -17.72 10.84 9.56
CA THR A 349 -17.16 12.06 10.14
C THR A 349 -16.19 11.66 11.26
N SER A 350 -15.04 12.33 11.34
CA SER A 350 -14.09 12.08 12.42
C SER A 350 -14.78 12.28 13.77
N LEU A 351 -14.82 11.24 14.61
CA LEU A 351 -15.30 11.31 16.00
C LEU A 351 -14.40 12.17 16.90
N ILE A 352 -13.27 12.65 16.34
CA ILE A 352 -12.26 13.43 17.02
C ILE A 352 -12.70 14.89 17.08
N ARG A 353 -12.61 15.48 18.27
CA ARG A 353 -12.91 16.90 18.51
C ARG A 353 -11.86 17.79 17.84
N ARG A 354 -12.33 18.90 17.25
CA ARG A 354 -11.52 19.89 16.54
C ARG A 354 -11.48 21.26 17.22
N GLU A 355 -12.11 21.38 18.39
CA GLU A 355 -12.12 22.63 19.14
C GLU A 355 -10.75 22.90 19.74
N LEU A 356 -10.39 24.18 19.90
CA LEU A 356 -9.12 24.53 20.52
C LEU A 356 -9.12 24.18 22.01
N PRO A 357 -8.08 23.47 22.49
CA PRO A 357 -8.01 23.08 23.88
C PRO A 357 -7.79 24.30 24.78
N LYS A 358 -8.53 24.41 25.89
CA LYS A 358 -8.28 25.40 26.94
C LYS A 358 -7.27 24.83 27.92
N MET A 359 -6.00 25.03 27.60
CA MET A 359 -4.82 24.75 28.42
C MET A 359 -3.70 25.72 28.02
N ASP A 360 -2.58 25.72 28.73
CA ASP A 360 -1.46 26.59 28.39
C ASP A 360 -0.80 26.21 27.05
N ALA A 361 -0.32 27.23 26.33
CA ALA A 361 0.29 27.03 25.01
C ALA A 361 1.62 26.25 25.08
N GLU A 362 2.37 26.38 26.18
CA GLU A 362 3.62 25.64 26.41
C GLU A 362 3.35 24.16 26.71
N GLU A 363 2.34 23.87 27.53
CA GLU A 363 1.94 22.50 27.83
C GLU A 363 1.42 21.80 26.56
N LEU A 364 0.62 22.51 25.76
CA LEU A 364 0.15 22.00 24.47
C LEU A 364 1.31 21.71 23.51
N GLU A 365 2.32 22.59 23.46
CA GLU A 365 3.54 22.38 22.68
C GLU A 365 4.25 21.09 23.09
N HIS A 366 4.47 20.93 24.39
CA HIS A 366 5.15 19.77 24.93
C HIS A 366 4.40 18.46 24.63
N LEU A 367 3.08 18.44 24.81
CA LEU A 367 2.25 17.29 24.46
C LEU A 367 2.22 17.02 22.95
N ASP A 368 2.19 18.06 22.12
CA ASP A 368 2.22 17.91 20.67
C ASP A 368 3.56 17.35 20.19
N GLU A 369 4.69 17.82 20.74
CA GLU A 369 6.02 17.28 20.48
C GLU A 369 6.13 15.79 20.87
N LEU A 370 5.68 15.44 22.07
CA LEU A 370 5.63 14.05 22.53
C LEU A 370 4.70 13.18 21.66
N SER A 371 3.64 13.76 21.09
CA SER A 371 2.73 13.10 20.14
C SER A 371 3.20 13.12 18.68
N LYS A 372 4.38 13.69 18.39
CA LYS A 372 4.93 13.89 17.03
C LYS A 372 4.01 14.71 16.10
N GLY A 373 3.30 15.70 16.64
CA GLY A 373 2.42 16.58 15.87
C GLY A 373 1.01 16.04 15.61
N LYS A 374 0.66 14.87 16.18
CA LYS A 374 -0.67 14.26 16.01
C LYS A 374 -1.77 15.12 16.62
N LEU A 375 -1.52 15.72 17.77
CA LEU A 375 -2.53 16.50 18.48
C LEU A 375 -2.98 17.71 17.63
N ARG A 376 -2.05 18.51 17.08
CA ARG A 376 -2.41 19.61 16.18
C ARG A 376 -2.99 19.13 14.84
N HIS A 377 -2.53 18.00 14.31
CA HIS A 377 -3.09 17.42 13.09
C HIS A 377 -4.59 17.16 13.21
N PHE A 378 -5.01 16.57 14.34
CA PHE A 378 -6.41 16.30 14.58
C PHE A 378 -7.26 17.56 14.79
N LEU A 379 -6.69 18.60 15.40
CA LEU A 379 -7.36 19.90 15.56
C LEU A 379 -7.66 20.54 14.19
N LEU A 380 -6.69 20.54 13.27
CA LEU A 380 -6.85 21.07 11.91
C LEU A 380 -7.71 20.18 11.01
N GLY A 381 -7.70 18.86 11.26
CA GLY A 381 -8.43 17.90 10.45
C GLY A 381 -7.81 17.69 9.06
N SER A 382 -6.47 17.66 8.97
CA SER A 382 -5.76 17.47 7.70
C SER A 382 -6.15 16.14 7.04
N PRO A 383 -6.45 16.15 5.72
CA PRO A 383 -6.88 14.95 4.98
C PRO A 383 -5.75 13.93 4.76
N SER A 384 -4.51 14.31 5.07
CA SER A 384 -3.32 13.56 4.72
C SER A 384 -2.81 12.72 5.89
N GLY A 385 -2.63 11.42 5.66
CA GLY A 385 -2.05 10.49 6.64
C GLY A 385 -0.60 10.10 6.36
N TYR A 386 0.17 10.92 5.63
CA TYR A 386 1.54 10.59 5.21
C TYR A 386 2.63 11.32 6.01
N SER A 387 2.36 12.56 6.46
CA SER A 387 3.31 13.36 7.26
C SER A 387 2.54 14.27 8.22
N TRP A 388 2.51 13.92 9.51
CA TRP A 388 1.71 14.65 10.51
C TRP A 388 2.17 16.10 10.67
N THR A 389 3.48 16.32 10.77
CA THR A 389 4.06 17.64 11.05
C THR A 389 4.12 18.54 9.81
N GLU A 390 4.69 18.07 8.70
CA GLU A 390 4.90 18.89 7.50
C GLU A 390 3.60 19.47 6.95
N GLN A 391 2.55 18.65 6.88
CA GLN A 391 1.26 19.09 6.34
C GLN A 391 0.54 20.03 7.31
N VAL A 392 0.61 19.76 8.61
CA VAL A 392 0.10 20.68 9.63
C VAL A 392 0.75 22.03 9.50
N GLU A 393 2.07 22.10 9.37
CA GLU A 393 2.77 23.38 9.22
C GLU A 393 2.38 24.10 7.93
N THR A 394 2.24 23.39 6.80
CA THR A 394 1.75 24.03 5.57
C THR A 394 0.34 24.62 5.73
N ILE A 395 -0.55 23.91 6.42
CA ILE A 395 -1.92 24.39 6.68
C ILE A 395 -1.88 25.59 7.62
N LEU A 396 -1.10 25.54 8.70
CA LEU A 396 -0.97 26.65 9.66
C LEU A 396 -0.41 27.92 8.99
N THR A 397 0.58 27.79 8.09
CA THR A 397 1.11 28.95 7.36
C THR A 397 0.06 29.58 6.45
N PHE A 398 -0.76 28.75 5.81
CA PHE A 398 -1.85 29.20 4.96
C PHE A 398 -2.96 29.85 5.80
N GLU A 399 -3.42 29.19 6.86
CA GLU A 399 -4.46 29.71 7.77
C GLU A 399 -4.06 31.03 8.42
N GLU A 400 -2.79 31.17 8.81
CA GLU A 400 -2.27 32.43 9.35
C GLU A 400 -2.38 33.56 8.31
N SER A 401 -1.91 33.30 7.08
CA SER A 401 -1.97 34.29 6.00
C SER A 401 -3.41 34.69 5.66
N TRP A 402 -4.33 33.71 5.70
CA TRP A 402 -5.74 33.92 5.43
C TRP A 402 -6.42 34.73 6.53
N ARG A 403 -6.22 34.36 7.80
CA ARG A 403 -6.79 35.07 8.95
C ARG A 403 -6.24 36.48 9.08
N HIS A 404 -4.97 36.68 8.78
CA HIS A 404 -4.37 38.02 8.69
C HIS A 404 -5.06 38.86 7.61
N TRP A 405 -5.40 38.28 6.45
CA TRP A 405 -6.14 38.98 5.41
C TRP A 405 -7.57 39.33 5.82
N GLU A 406 -8.25 38.46 6.58
CA GLU A 406 -9.58 38.72 7.15
C GLU A 406 -9.56 39.65 8.38
N GLY A 407 -8.38 39.96 8.93
CA GLY A 407 -8.23 40.78 10.14
C GLY A 407 -8.63 40.06 11.43
N VAL A 408 -8.71 38.73 11.42
CA VAL A 408 -9.08 37.90 12.57
C VAL A 408 -7.80 37.51 13.33
N PRO A 409 -7.67 37.82 14.64
CA PRO A 409 -6.53 37.37 15.44
C PRO A 409 -6.40 35.84 15.47
N THR A 410 -5.18 35.34 15.27
CA THR A 410 -4.83 33.92 15.40
C THR A 410 -4.38 33.61 16.82
N ASP A 411 -4.90 32.53 17.40
CA ASP A 411 -4.41 32.03 18.68
C ASP A 411 -2.97 31.51 18.55
N VAL A 412 -2.15 31.73 19.58
CA VAL A 412 -0.73 31.33 19.60
C VAL A 412 -0.53 29.83 19.33
N LYS A 413 -1.48 29.01 19.78
CA LYS A 413 -1.50 27.54 19.60
C LYS A 413 -1.58 27.10 18.13
N MET A 414 -2.17 27.95 17.29
CA MET A 414 -2.41 27.71 15.86
C MET A 414 -1.49 28.57 14.98
N LEU A 415 -0.39 29.07 15.55
CA LEU A 415 0.66 29.70 14.75
C LEU A 415 1.63 28.65 14.19
N PRO A 416 2.22 28.92 13.02
CA PRO A 416 3.31 28.11 12.50
C PRO A 416 4.48 28.00 13.48
N ARG A 417 5.22 26.88 13.42
CA ARG A 417 6.30 26.55 14.37
C ARG A 417 7.30 27.69 14.54
N TYR A 418 7.73 28.31 13.44
CA TYR A 418 8.76 29.37 13.47
C TYR A 418 8.34 30.64 14.23
N LYS A 419 7.04 30.95 14.31
CA LYS A 419 6.52 32.08 15.11
C LYS A 419 6.19 31.65 16.52
N ARG A 420 5.63 30.44 16.66
CA ARG A 420 5.23 29.86 17.93
C ARG A 420 6.41 29.67 18.87
N THR A 421 7.54 29.13 18.40
CA THR A 421 8.73 28.94 19.24
C THR A 421 9.27 30.27 19.77
N VAL A 422 9.34 31.29 18.91
CA VAL A 422 9.80 32.63 19.30
C VAL A 422 8.90 33.24 20.38
N LEU A 423 7.58 33.21 20.18
CA LEU A 423 6.63 33.76 21.15
C LEU A 423 6.65 32.99 22.48
N LEU A 424 6.82 31.67 22.46
CA LEU A 424 6.92 30.86 23.68
C LEU A 424 8.25 31.12 24.41
N GLU A 425 9.36 31.28 23.68
CA GLU A 425 10.65 31.66 24.29
C GLU A 425 10.63 33.05 24.90
N GLU A 426 10.00 34.03 24.24
CA GLU A 426 9.79 35.37 24.79
C GLU A 426 8.95 35.33 26.07
N LYS A 427 7.87 34.54 26.07
CA LYS A 427 7.02 34.34 27.25
C LYS A 427 7.80 33.71 28.41
N ARG A 428 8.64 32.69 28.14
CA ARG A 428 9.52 32.06 29.13
C ARG A 428 10.54 33.05 29.72
N ARG A 429 11.15 33.89 28.87
CA ARG A 429 12.09 34.94 29.31
C ARG A 429 11.41 35.96 30.21
N GLN A 430 10.20 36.39 29.86
CA GLN A 430 9.42 37.31 30.69
C GLN A 430 9.08 36.69 32.05
N ALA A 431 8.61 35.44 32.07
CA ALA A 431 8.31 34.73 33.31
C ALA A 431 9.55 34.56 34.22
N LEU A 432 10.73 34.27 33.65
CA LEU A 432 11.99 34.20 34.41
C LEU A 432 12.39 35.56 35.00
N LEU A 433 12.21 36.65 34.25
CA LEU A 433 12.48 38.00 34.75
C LEU A 433 11.53 38.36 35.89
N GLU A 434 10.24 38.05 35.77
CA GLU A 434 9.25 38.26 36.83
C GLU A 434 9.58 37.46 38.09
N GLN A 435 9.95 36.18 37.95
CA GLN A 435 10.40 35.36 39.08
C GLN A 435 11.65 35.93 39.74
N PHE A 436 12.61 36.44 38.95
CA PHE A 436 13.82 37.06 39.47
C PHE A 436 13.51 38.36 40.22
N GLU A 437 12.61 39.20 39.68
CA GLU A 437 12.13 40.41 40.36
C GLU A 437 11.38 40.09 41.64
N GLU A 438 10.56 39.04 41.65
CA GLU A 438 9.83 38.60 42.84
C GLU A 438 10.75 38.05 43.93
N GLN A 439 11.74 37.23 43.55
CA GLN A 439 12.79 36.77 44.47
C GLN A 439 13.58 37.95 45.04
N LYS A 440 13.93 38.94 44.21
CA LYS A 440 14.61 40.15 44.66
C LYS A 440 13.75 40.95 45.65
N ARG A 441 12.45 41.10 45.39
CA ARG A 441 11.51 41.75 46.34
C ARG A 441 11.41 40.99 47.67
N ILE A 442 11.39 39.67 47.64
CA ILE A 442 11.36 38.82 48.85
C ILE A 442 12.67 38.98 49.64
N GLU A 443 13.81 39.03 48.96
CA GLU A 443 15.13 39.20 49.58
C GLU A 443 15.31 40.61 50.17
N GLU A 444 14.85 41.65 49.47
CA GLU A 444 14.79 43.03 49.98
C GLU A 444 13.83 43.15 51.18
N GLY A 445 12.67 42.46 51.14
CA GLY A 445 11.74 42.36 52.26
C GLY A 445 12.34 41.65 53.49
N ARG A 446 13.12 40.58 53.28
CA ARG A 446 13.88 39.91 54.36
C ARG A 446 14.97 40.80 54.95
N LYS A 447 15.67 41.59 54.13
CA LYS A 447 16.66 42.58 54.61
C LYS A 447 16.01 43.72 55.40
N ALA A 448 14.78 44.13 55.06
CA ALA A 448 14.03 45.15 55.79
C ALA A 448 13.48 44.66 57.15
N LEU A 449 13.18 43.36 57.29
CA LEU A 449 12.71 42.75 58.54
C LEU A 449 13.83 42.28 59.48
N GLY A 450 15.07 42.22 59.01
CA GLY A 450 16.25 41.87 59.82
C GLY A 450 16.94 43.04 60.50
N GLY A 451 16.32 44.23 60.51
CA GLY A 451 16.91 45.47 60.98
C GLY A 451 16.31 46.01 62.28
N GLU A 452 16.18 45.20 63.33
CA GLU A 452 16.09 45.65 64.74
C GLU A 452 16.06 44.45 65.70
N GLU A 453 17.23 43.97 66.14
CA GLU A 453 17.54 43.68 67.55
C GLU A 453 19.05 43.85 67.75
N GLY A 454 19.42 44.50 68.86
CA GLY A 454 20.68 45.20 69.06
C GLY A 454 21.85 44.42 69.66
N SER A 455 22.84 45.23 70.02
CA SER A 455 24.22 45.00 70.45
C SER A 455 24.51 43.98 71.57
N ASP A 456 25.76 43.49 71.49
CA ASP A 456 26.71 43.08 72.54
C ASP A 456 26.87 41.59 72.90
N GLY A 457 28.13 41.13 72.77
CA GLY A 457 28.67 39.96 73.48
C GLY A 457 29.77 39.18 72.75
N GLU A 458 31.04 39.55 72.93
CA GLU A 458 32.19 38.68 72.66
C GLU A 458 32.10 37.36 73.45
N GLN A 459 32.39 36.22 72.83
CA GLN A 459 33.34 35.24 73.39
C GLN A 459 33.83 34.19 72.38
N LYS A 460 35.09 33.80 72.59
CA LYS A 460 35.97 32.95 71.79
C LYS A 460 35.57 31.47 71.70
N GLY A 461 36.08 30.83 70.64
CA GLY A 461 36.36 29.39 70.52
C GLY A 461 35.66 28.80 69.30
N GLY A 462 36.27 28.11 68.34
CA GLY A 462 37.57 27.46 68.24
C GLY A 462 37.38 26.11 67.53
N GLY A 463 37.95 25.95 66.33
CA GLY A 463 38.04 24.69 65.57
C GLY A 463 36.80 24.36 64.72
N GLY A 464 36.88 23.88 63.49
CA GLY A 464 38.01 23.50 62.63
C GLY A 464 37.47 22.64 61.47
N GLY A 465 38.01 22.84 60.26
CA GLY A 465 37.90 21.96 59.08
C GLY A 465 36.51 21.82 58.44
N ASP A 466 36.35 21.48 57.16
CA ASP A 466 37.29 21.34 56.06
C ASP A 466 36.47 21.30 54.75
N LYS A 467 37.18 21.48 53.64
CA LYS A 467 36.79 21.64 52.23
C LYS A 467 35.79 20.61 51.63
N LYS A 468 35.04 21.06 50.61
CA LYS A 468 35.11 20.64 49.17
C LYS A 468 33.90 21.22 48.42
N GLU A 469 34.07 22.20 47.53
CA GLU A 469 34.37 22.07 46.09
C GLU A 469 33.43 21.12 45.32
N GLU A 470 32.59 21.68 44.44
CA GLU A 470 32.61 21.32 43.01
C GLU A 470 32.01 22.44 42.14
N GLN A 471 32.76 22.78 41.08
CA GLN A 471 32.54 23.81 40.07
C GLN A 471 31.81 23.24 38.85
N CYS A 472 31.15 24.10 38.08
CA CYS A 472 31.06 24.10 36.60
C CYS A 472 30.66 25.55 36.21
N GLN A 473 31.58 26.47 35.90
CA GLN A 473 32.28 26.69 34.62
C GLN A 473 31.35 26.73 33.39
N GLU A 474 30.86 27.94 33.08
CA GLU A 474 30.39 28.32 31.74
C GLU A 474 31.59 28.86 30.95
N GLU A 475 31.90 28.24 29.81
CA GLU A 475 32.83 28.77 28.82
C GLU A 475 32.08 29.72 27.87
N GLU A 476 32.45 30.99 27.92
CA GLU A 476 32.20 31.96 26.85
C GLU A 476 33.14 31.68 25.68
N GLN A 477 32.59 31.54 24.46
CA GLN A 477 33.32 31.84 23.23
C GLN A 477 32.50 32.79 22.36
N ASN A 478 32.93 34.05 22.38
CA ASN A 478 32.63 35.07 21.39
C ASN A 478 33.63 34.97 20.23
N GLY A 479 33.16 35.13 19.00
CA GLY A 479 34.02 35.60 17.91
C GLY A 479 33.52 35.29 16.50
N GLY A 480 33.23 36.33 15.71
CA GLY A 480 33.45 36.29 14.26
C GLY A 480 32.30 36.79 13.37
N GLN A 481 32.31 38.09 13.07
CA GLN A 481 31.63 38.69 11.92
C GLN A 481 32.26 38.23 10.59
N GLU A 482 31.42 38.06 9.56
CA GLU A 482 31.58 38.46 8.15
C GLU A 482 30.27 38.03 7.46
N GLY A 483 29.48 38.82 6.71
CA GLY A 483 29.79 39.93 5.83
C GLY A 483 29.44 39.51 4.39
N GLY A 484 28.22 39.77 3.89
CA GLY A 484 27.97 39.80 2.45
C GLY A 484 26.58 39.38 1.93
N GLY A 485 25.93 40.29 1.22
CA GLY A 485 25.17 39.92 0.01
C GLY A 485 23.64 39.93 0.07
N LYS A 486 23.04 41.12 0.01
CA LYS A 486 21.63 41.33 -0.40
C LYS A 486 21.39 40.77 -1.82
N ALA A 487 20.34 39.98 -2.00
CA ALA A 487 19.65 39.84 -3.29
C ALA A 487 18.16 39.54 -3.07
N VAL A 488 17.33 40.57 -3.22
CA VAL A 488 15.86 40.48 -3.30
C VAL A 488 15.49 40.29 -4.77
N PRO A 489 14.75 39.24 -5.18
CA PRO A 489 14.15 39.23 -6.50
C PRO A 489 12.88 40.11 -6.50
N LYS A 490 12.93 41.19 -7.29
CA LYS A 490 11.76 42.01 -7.61
C LYS A 490 10.70 41.16 -8.33
N ARG A 491 9.50 41.14 -7.76
CA ARG A 491 8.29 40.58 -8.36
C ARG A 491 7.89 41.46 -9.56
N ALA A 492 7.98 40.92 -10.77
CA ALA A 492 7.45 41.56 -11.97
C ALA A 492 5.93 41.41 -11.99
N VAL A 493 5.23 42.53 -12.04
CA VAL A 493 3.82 42.65 -12.39
C VAL A 493 3.73 42.49 -13.90
N ALA A 494 3.07 41.43 -14.38
CA ALA A 494 2.67 41.31 -15.77
C ALA A 494 1.15 41.46 -15.83
N ALA A 495 0.75 42.56 -16.47
CA ALA A 495 -0.61 42.91 -16.77
C ALA A 495 -1.22 41.95 -17.80
N SER A 496 -2.53 41.78 -17.69
CA SER A 496 -3.45 41.31 -18.71
C SER A 496 -3.22 42.01 -20.06
N GLN A 497 -3.21 41.24 -21.15
CA GLN A 497 -3.86 41.57 -22.42
C GLN A 497 -3.88 40.36 -23.37
N ASN A 498 -5.08 40.12 -23.92
CA ASN A 498 -5.54 39.13 -24.89
C ASN A 498 -5.83 37.70 -24.42
#